data_AF-A0A154BMY6-F1
#
_entry.id   AF-A0A154BMY6-F1
#
_cell.length_a   1.000
_cell.length_b   1.000
_cell.length_c   1.000
_cell.angle_alpha   90.00
_cell.angle_beta   90.00
_cell.angle_gamma   90.00
#
_symmetry.space_group_name_H-M   'P 1'
#
loop_
_entity.id
_entity.type
_entity.pdbx_description
1 polymer ?
#
loop_
_entity_poly.entity_id
_entity_poly.type
_entity_poly.pdbx_seq_one_letter_code
_entity_poly.pdbx_strand_id
1 'polypeptide(L)'
;MNTLEKKMVEILKILRENYGATAVKASFEAEGICLNELLTTKEIVLKADAGLTIKIGGCEALTDIRLAKMYEANSIMAPMIESRFSLEKFLGMSGDVLQTNWKI
;
A
#
# COMPACT_ATOMS: atom_id res chain seq x y z
N MET A 1 -11.52 17.86 -2.28
CA MET A 1 -10.16 18.16 -1.82
C MET A 1 -10.00 19.59 -1.33
N ASN A 2 -9.41 19.76 -0.16
CA ASN A 2 -9.05 21.05 0.43
C ASN A 2 -7.73 21.61 -0.17
N THR A 3 -7.32 22.81 0.27
CA THR A 3 -6.12 23.49 -0.23
C THR A 3 -4.82 22.71 0.06
N LEU A 4 -4.74 22.01 1.20
CA LEU A 4 -3.56 21.22 1.56
C LEU A 4 -3.43 19.99 0.65
N GLU A 5 -4.52 19.26 0.45
CA GLU A 5 -4.55 18.07 -0.42
C GLU A 5 -4.20 18.40 -1.87
N LYS A 6 -4.67 19.56 -2.38
CA LYS A 6 -4.26 20.04 -3.71
C LYS A 6 -2.76 20.29 -3.80
N LYS A 7 -2.16 20.89 -2.77
CA LYS A 7 -0.70 21.07 -2.70
C LYS A 7 0.03 19.72 -2.64
N MET A 8 -0.49 18.74 -1.91
CA MET A 8 0.08 17.40 -1.86
C MET A 8 0.09 16.72 -3.24
N VAL A 9 -1.00 16.84 -4.01
CA VAL A 9 -1.06 16.32 -5.39
C VAL A 9 0.03 16.95 -6.27
N GLU A 10 0.19 18.27 -6.23
CA GLU A 10 1.18 18.95 -7.05
C GLU A 10 2.61 18.55 -6.65
N ILE A 11 2.89 18.39 -5.35
CA ILE A 11 4.18 17.89 -4.87
C ILE A 11 4.43 16.47 -5.37
N LEU A 12 3.43 15.58 -5.30
CA LEU A 12 3.57 14.20 -5.77
C LEU A 12 3.83 14.11 -7.28
N LYS A 13 3.16 14.94 -8.08
CA LYS A 13 3.45 15.03 -9.52
C LYS A 13 4.90 15.43 -9.78
N ILE A 14 5.39 16.48 -9.09
CA ILE A 14 6.78 16.93 -9.19
C ILE A 14 7.74 15.81 -8.79
N LEU A 15 7.50 15.11 -7.69
CA LEU A 15 8.33 14.01 -7.22
C LEU A 15 8.38 12.86 -8.23
N ARG A 16 7.24 12.53 -8.84
CA ARG A 16 7.16 11.49 -9.86
C ARG A 16 7.89 11.87 -11.14
N GLU A 17 7.60 13.05 -11.67
CA GLU A 17 8.08 13.50 -12.98
C GLU A 17 9.57 13.86 -12.96
N ASN A 18 10.04 14.47 -11.87
CA ASN A 18 11.39 15.03 -11.81
C ASN A 18 12.36 14.25 -10.90
N TYR A 19 11.84 13.40 -10.01
CA TYR A 19 12.67 12.71 -9.00
C TYR A 19 12.45 11.19 -8.95
N GLY A 20 11.64 10.62 -9.84
CA GLY A 20 11.47 9.17 -9.98
C GLY A 20 10.65 8.51 -8.87
N ALA A 21 9.87 9.27 -8.09
CA ALA A 21 8.96 8.68 -7.11
C ALA A 21 7.83 7.92 -7.82
N THR A 22 7.68 6.62 -7.53
CA THR A 22 6.69 5.77 -8.22
C THR A 22 5.41 5.54 -7.43
N ALA A 23 5.49 5.56 -6.10
CA ALA A 23 4.35 5.27 -5.23
C ALA A 23 4.48 5.93 -3.85
N VAL A 24 3.34 6.16 -3.21
CA VAL A 24 3.24 6.50 -1.79
C VAL A 24 3.04 5.22 -0.99
N LYS A 25 3.83 5.05 0.07
CA LYS A 25 3.69 3.94 1.01
C LYS A 25 2.88 4.40 2.21
N ALA A 26 1.72 3.79 2.43
CA ALA A 26 0.93 3.92 3.66
C ALA A 26 1.15 2.69 4.54
N SER A 27 1.18 2.85 5.87
CA SER A 27 1.58 1.77 6.78
C SER A 27 0.59 1.55 7.93
N PHE A 28 -0.01 0.35 8.01
CA PHE A 28 -0.77 -0.06 9.19
C PHE A 28 0.16 -0.32 10.39
N GLU A 29 1.32 -0.93 10.14
CA GLU A 29 2.28 -1.33 11.19
C GLU A 29 2.97 -0.14 11.87
N ALA A 30 3.48 0.81 11.06
CA ALA A 30 4.41 1.84 11.53
C ALA A 30 3.73 3.18 11.79
N GLU A 31 2.69 3.52 11.02
CA GLU A 31 1.99 4.80 11.12
C GLU A 31 0.66 4.65 11.87
N GLY A 32 0.14 3.42 11.98
CA GLY A 32 -1.19 3.19 12.55
C GLY A 32 -2.31 3.82 11.72
N ILE A 33 -2.13 3.88 10.39
CA ILE A 33 -3.04 4.63 9.50
C ILE A 33 -4.48 4.15 9.66
N CYS A 34 -5.39 5.10 9.87
CA CYS A 34 -6.81 4.82 9.97
C CYS A 34 -7.44 4.70 8.57
N LEU A 35 -8.59 4.03 8.48
CA LEU A 35 -9.26 3.79 7.18
C LEU A 35 -9.63 5.07 6.43
N ASN A 36 -10.07 6.10 7.16
CA ASN A 36 -10.39 7.42 6.58
C ASN A 36 -9.14 8.11 6.02
N GLU A 37 -8.00 7.97 6.69
CA GLU A 37 -6.72 8.53 6.23
C GLU A 37 -6.20 7.80 4.99
N LEU A 38 -6.36 6.47 4.96
CA LEU A 38 -6.02 5.65 3.80
C LEU A 38 -6.88 6.02 2.58
N LEU A 39 -8.18 6.26 2.77
CA LEU A 39 -9.10 6.73 1.73
C LEU A 39 -8.67 8.09 1.15
N THR A 40 -8.37 9.07 2.02
CA THR A 40 -7.88 10.38 1.59
C THR A 40 -6.55 10.25 0.86
N THR A 41 -5.64 9.41 1.36
CA THR A 41 -4.35 9.12 0.71
C THR A 41 -4.55 8.52 -0.67
N LYS A 42 -5.48 7.56 -0.83
CA LYS A 42 -5.84 6.99 -2.13
C LYS A 42 -6.30 8.06 -3.12
N GLU A 43 -7.17 8.98 -2.69
CA GLU A 43 -7.67 10.06 -3.57
C GLU A 43 -6.52 10.97 -4.05
N ILE A 44 -5.61 11.33 -3.15
CA ILE A 44 -4.44 12.18 -3.46
C ILE A 44 -3.53 11.46 -4.46
N VAL A 45 -3.19 10.20 -4.19
CA VAL A 45 -2.28 9.39 -5.01
C VAL A 45 -2.86 9.18 -6.41
N LEU A 46 -4.15 8.86 -6.51
CA LEU A 46 -4.84 8.68 -7.79
C LEU A 46 -4.81 9.96 -8.64
N LYS A 47 -5.01 11.13 -8.02
CA LYS A 47 -4.99 12.43 -8.73
C LYS A 47 -3.58 12.89 -9.12
N ALA A 48 -2.57 12.42 -8.41
CA ALA A 48 -1.18 12.60 -8.80
C ALA A 48 -0.72 11.57 -9.84
N ASP A 49 -1.57 10.60 -10.19
CA ASP A 49 -1.24 9.48 -11.07
C ASP A 49 0.05 8.78 -10.59
N ALA A 50 0.11 8.55 -9.27
CA ALA A 50 1.16 7.81 -8.57
C ALA A 50 0.59 6.46 -8.08
N GLY A 51 1.48 5.53 -7.73
CA GLY A 51 1.08 4.26 -7.12
C GLY A 51 0.80 4.35 -5.62
N LEU A 52 0.05 3.39 -5.08
CA LEU A 52 -0.17 3.18 -3.66
C LEU A 52 0.41 1.83 -3.23
N THR A 53 1.28 1.85 -2.24
CA THR A 53 1.81 0.66 -1.57
C THR A 53 1.28 0.61 -0.14
N ILE A 54 0.76 -0.54 0.28
CA ILE A 54 0.32 -0.73 1.67
C ILE A 54 1.29 -1.66 2.40
N LYS A 55 1.87 -1.17 3.48
CA LYS A 55 2.63 -1.98 4.43
C LYS A 55 1.68 -2.56 5.48
N ILE A 56 1.54 -3.87 5.49
CA ILE A 56 0.62 -4.59 6.38
C ILE A 56 1.25 -4.77 7.78
N GLY A 57 0.43 -5.04 8.80
CA GLY A 57 0.85 -5.17 10.21
C GLY A 57 1.69 -6.42 10.53
N GLY A 58 1.74 -7.40 9.64
CA GLY A 58 2.45 -8.66 9.86
C GLY A 58 2.32 -9.60 8.67
N CYS A 59 3.13 -10.66 8.63
CA CYS A 59 3.09 -11.66 7.56
C CYS A 59 1.76 -12.45 7.47
N GLU A 60 0.88 -12.30 8.47
CA GLU A 60 -0.41 -12.98 8.60
C GLU A 60 -1.60 -12.00 8.67
N ALA A 61 -1.38 -10.72 8.36
CA ALA A 61 -2.38 -9.66 8.50
C ALA A 61 -3.46 -9.71 7.40
N LEU A 62 -4.37 -10.68 7.50
CA LEU A 62 -5.43 -10.93 6.51
C LEU A 62 -6.35 -9.73 6.27
N THR A 63 -6.71 -9.02 7.35
CA THR A 63 -7.56 -7.82 7.26
C THR A 63 -6.88 -6.75 6.40
N ASP A 64 -5.60 -6.49 6.65
CA ASP A 64 -4.82 -5.47 5.94
C ASP A 64 -4.70 -5.81 4.46
N ILE A 65 -4.49 -7.07 4.10
CA ILE A 65 -4.45 -7.51 2.69
C ILE A 65 -5.81 -7.34 2.01
N ARG A 66 -6.91 -7.66 2.70
CA ARG A 66 -8.27 -7.43 2.18
C ARG A 66 -8.54 -5.94 1.97
N LEU A 67 -8.11 -5.10 2.91
CA LEU A 67 -8.21 -3.64 2.77
C LEU A 67 -7.35 -3.15 1.61
N ALA A 68 -6.13 -3.67 1.46
CA ALA A 68 -5.26 -3.31 0.34
C ALA A 68 -5.87 -3.68 -1.01
N LYS A 69 -6.51 -4.85 -1.11
CA LYS A 69 -7.28 -5.23 -2.30
C LYS A 69 -8.47 -4.31 -2.53
N MET A 70 -9.27 -4.05 -1.49
CA MET A 70 -10.46 -3.19 -1.56
C MET A 70 -10.13 -1.77 -2.00
N TYR A 71 -8.99 -1.24 -1.54
CA TYR A 71 -8.49 0.06 -1.93
C TYR A 71 -7.59 0.03 -3.16
N GLU A 72 -7.48 -1.11 -3.86
CA GLU A 72 -6.75 -1.25 -5.12
C GLU A 72 -5.30 -0.77 -5.03
N ALA A 73 -4.62 -1.10 -3.93
CA ALA A 73 -3.20 -0.81 -3.80
C ALA A 73 -2.43 -1.53 -4.92
N ASN A 74 -1.48 -0.82 -5.53
CA ASN A 74 -0.62 -1.36 -6.58
C ASN A 74 0.32 -2.44 -6.05
N SER A 75 0.69 -2.36 -4.77
CA SER A 75 1.51 -3.37 -4.11
C SER A 75 1.24 -3.45 -2.61
N ILE A 76 1.56 -4.61 -2.04
CA ILE A 76 1.57 -4.85 -0.60
C ILE A 76 2.99 -5.20 -0.14
N MET A 77 3.34 -4.81 1.07
CA MET A 77 4.63 -5.07 1.69
C MET A 77 4.43 -5.70 3.07
N ALA A 78 4.95 -6.90 3.28
CA ALA A 78 4.99 -7.51 4.60
C ALA A 78 6.20 -7.03 5.42
N PRO A 79 6.04 -6.81 6.72
CA PRO A 79 7.16 -6.55 7.62
C PRO A 79 7.82 -7.83 8.11
N MET A 80 9.11 -7.72 8.43
CA MET A 80 9.86 -8.69 9.26
C MET A 80 9.70 -10.16 8.82
N ILE A 81 9.93 -10.45 7.53
CA ILE A 81 10.00 -11.82 7.02
C ILE A 81 11.38 -12.41 7.32
N GLU A 82 11.52 -13.10 8.45
CA GLU A 82 12.81 -13.63 8.94
C GLU A 82 12.98 -15.14 8.77
N SER A 83 11.97 -15.84 8.26
CA SER A 83 11.97 -17.30 8.13
C SER A 83 11.27 -17.77 6.87
N ARG A 84 11.56 -19.00 6.43
CA ARG A 84 10.81 -19.66 5.35
C ARG A 84 9.32 -19.74 5.68
N PHE A 85 8.98 -20.08 6.92
CA PHE A 85 7.60 -20.21 7.37
C PHE A 85 6.81 -18.89 7.22
N SER A 86 7.39 -17.75 7.64
CA SER A 86 6.73 -16.45 7.51
C SER A 86 6.59 -16.00 6.05
N LEU A 87 7.55 -16.35 5.19
CA LEU A 87 7.46 -16.10 3.75
C LEU A 87 6.33 -16.91 3.11
N GLU A 88 6.28 -18.22 3.36
CA GLU A 88 5.24 -19.12 2.83
C GLU A 88 3.85 -18.67 3.26
N LYS A 89 3.69 -18.26 4.53
CA LYS A 89 2.41 -17.78 5.04
C LYS A 89 1.98 -16.45 4.42
N PHE A 90 2.90 -15.50 4.28
CA PHE A 90 2.62 -14.24 3.60
C PHE A 90 2.18 -14.46 2.15
N LEU A 91 2.93 -15.27 1.40
CA LEU A 91 2.67 -15.49 -0.01
C LEU A 91 1.40 -16.33 -0.25
N GLY A 92 1.16 -17.36 0.56
CA GLY A 92 -0.07 -18.16 0.46
C GLY A 92 -1.32 -17.31 0.72
N MET A 93 -1.33 -16.55 1.82
CA MET A 93 -2.45 -15.68 2.15
C MET A 93 -2.64 -14.56 1.10
N SER A 94 -1.55 -13.96 0.63
CA SER A 94 -1.61 -12.95 -0.44
C SER A 94 -2.15 -13.54 -1.74
N GLY A 95 -1.71 -14.76 -2.10
CA GLY A 95 -2.19 -15.49 -3.26
C GLY A 95 -3.69 -15.74 -3.21
N ASP A 96 -4.19 -16.22 -2.08
CA ASP A 96 -5.62 -16.50 -1.87
C ASP A 96 -6.48 -15.25 -1.96
N VAL A 97 -6.08 -14.15 -1.30
CA VAL A 97 -6.88 -12.92 -1.27
C VAL A 97 -6.78 -12.17 -2.59
N LEU A 98 -5.57 -11.99 -3.12
CA LEU A 98 -5.33 -11.22 -4.34
C LEU A 98 -5.60 -12.03 -5.61
N GLN A 99 -5.90 -13.32 -5.50
CA GLN A 99 -6.15 -14.25 -6.61
C GLN A 99 -4.97 -14.27 -7.60
N THR A 100 -3.77 -14.37 -7.04
CA THR A 100 -2.51 -14.32 -7.79
C THR A 100 -1.81 -15.68 -7.71
N ASN A 101 -1.36 -16.21 -8.85
CA ASN A 101 -0.67 -17.50 -8.91
C ASN A 101 0.82 -17.33 -8.53
N TRP A 102 1.13 -17.25 -7.25
CA TRP A 102 2.51 -17.32 -6.77
C TRP A 102 2.91 -18.80 -6.68
N LYS A 103 3.78 -19.27 -7.59
CA LYS A 103 4.48 -20.54 -7.40
C LYS A 103 5.79 -20.24 -6.67
N ILE A 104 5.92 -20.75 -5.45
CA ILE A 104 7.16 -20.73 -4.67
C ILE A 104 7.84 -22.08 -4.83
#